data_AF-A0A3D0LZL9-F1
#
_entry.id   AF-A0A3D0LZL9-F1
#
_cell.length_a   1.000
_cell.length_b   1.000
_cell.length_c   1.000
_cell.angle_alpha   90.00
_cell.angle_beta   90.00
_cell.angle_gamma   90.00
#
_symmetry.space_group_name_H-M   'P 1'
#
loop_
_entity.id
_entity.type
_entity.pdbx_description
1 polymer ?
#
loop_
_entity_poly.entity_id
_entity_poly.type
_entity_poly.pdbx_seq_one_letter_code
_entity_poly.pdbx_strand_id
1 'polypeptide(L)'
;MTAGGFRTPNSIAQSGSYLYVLDSGTRTITVFRRTEFGENISQAIMWQESGDYHKSAELWNMVLTQNANYDQAYSGLGKAAYRDGEYEKAMELFELGYNKDWYSRAYVEYRKKVVADWFAPAAVTVFIAVSILLTIVKVRKVITRKKMEALEKGWIDL
;
A
#
# COMPACT_ATOMS: atom_id res chain seq x y z
N MET A 1 29.51 17.78 36.87
CA MET A 1 28.11 17.45 36.52
C MET A 1 28.10 16.95 35.09
N THR A 2 27.44 15.84 34.80
CA THR A 2 27.25 15.37 33.42
C THR A 2 26.17 16.21 32.74
N ALA A 3 26.31 16.44 31.43
CA ALA A 3 25.21 17.00 30.65
C ALA A 3 23.98 16.07 30.76
N GLY A 4 22.83 16.61 31.20
CA GLY A 4 21.60 15.84 31.42
C GLY A 4 21.38 15.29 32.83
N GLY A 5 22.28 15.55 33.79
CA GLY A 5 22.05 15.24 35.21
C GLY A 5 21.10 16.24 35.88
N PHE A 6 19.80 16.12 35.63
CA PHE A 6 18.79 17.02 36.18
C PHE A 6 18.51 16.74 37.67
N ARG A 7 18.18 17.78 38.43
CA ARG A 7 17.74 17.71 39.83
C ARG A 7 16.27 18.08 39.97
N THR A 8 15.84 19.17 39.34
CA THR A 8 14.45 19.64 39.38
C THR A 8 14.08 20.29 38.05
N PRO A 9 14.03 19.51 36.95
CA PRO A 9 13.65 20.02 35.64
C PRO A 9 12.18 20.45 35.70
N ASN A 10 11.88 21.67 35.28
CA ASN A 10 10.56 22.28 35.46
C ASN A 10 9.98 22.90 34.18
N SER A 11 10.77 23.03 33.11
CA SER A 11 10.28 23.50 31.81
C SER A 11 11.14 22.97 30.66
N ILE A 12 10.49 22.80 29.50
CA ILE A 12 11.14 22.47 28.22
C ILE A 12 10.66 23.42 27.14
N ALA A 13 11.54 23.77 26.20
CA ALA A 13 11.21 24.54 25.01
C ALA A 13 12.00 24.03 23.81
N GLN A 14 11.44 24.14 22.61
CA GLN A 14 12.12 23.75 21.36
C GLN A 14 12.24 24.95 20.43
N SER A 15 13.41 25.12 19.81
CA SER A 15 13.61 26.06 18.71
C SER A 15 14.50 25.41 17.65
N GLY A 16 13.94 25.14 16.47
CA GLY A 16 14.62 24.39 15.41
C GLY A 16 15.10 23.02 15.90
N SER A 17 16.39 22.75 15.73
CA SER A 17 17.04 21.51 16.17
C SER A 17 17.50 21.53 17.63
N TYR A 18 17.21 22.59 18.39
CA TYR A 18 17.62 22.72 19.78
C TYR A 18 16.46 22.49 20.75
N LEU A 19 16.71 21.70 21.79
CA LEU A 19 15.81 21.47 22.92
C LEU A 19 16.44 22.07 24.18
N TYR A 20 15.73 22.98 24.80
CA TYR A 20 16.12 23.68 26.03
C TYR A 20 15.39 23.04 27.19
N VAL A 21 16.12 22.71 28.25
CA VAL A 21 15.55 22.20 29.50
C VAL A 21 15.97 23.11 30.65
N LEU A 22 14.99 23.75 31.29
CA LEU A 22 15.19 24.57 32.47
C LEU A 22 15.13 23.71 33.73
N ASP A 23 16.14 23.82 34.58
CA ASP A 23 16.21 23.15 35.88
C ASP A 23 16.44 24.15 37.01
N SER A 24 15.44 24.32 37.87
CA SER A 24 15.56 25.23 39.03
C SER A 24 16.48 24.70 40.13
N GLY A 25 16.63 23.38 40.23
CA GLY A 25 17.44 22.72 41.25
C GLY A 25 18.94 22.90 41.01
N THR A 26 19.36 22.95 39.75
CA THR A 26 20.74 23.25 39.33
C THR A 26 20.94 24.72 38.91
N ARG A 27 19.85 25.47 38.70
CA ARG A 27 19.84 26.86 38.17
C ARG A 27 20.50 26.98 36.79
N THR A 28 20.26 26.00 35.93
CA THR A 28 20.86 25.94 34.59
C THR A 28 19.80 25.75 33.51
N ILE A 29 20.11 26.19 32.30
CA ILE A 29 19.42 25.77 31.08
C ILE A 29 20.34 24.82 30.34
N THR A 30 19.94 23.56 30.22
CA THR A 30 20.66 22.56 29.41
C THR A 30 20.12 22.59 28.00
N VAL A 31 21.02 22.69 27.01
CA VAL A 31 20.66 22.72 25.59
C VAL A 31 21.12 21.43 24.92
N PHE A 32 20.16 20.70 24.36
CA PHE A 32 20.45 19.56 23.49
C PHE A 32 20.30 19.98 22.03
N ARG A 33 21.14 19.40 21.18
CA ARG A 33 20.97 19.45 19.73
C ARG A 33 20.44 18.10 19.25
N ARG A 34 19.46 18.14 18.35
CA ARG A 34 18.93 16.95 17.69
C ARG A 34 20.08 16.22 16.98
N THR A 35 20.11 14.90 17.13
CA THR A 35 21.06 14.04 16.41
C THR A 35 20.68 13.96 14.95
N GLU A 36 21.59 13.48 14.11
CA GLU A 36 21.30 13.17 12.70
C GLU A 36 20.11 12.20 12.58
N PHE A 37 20.04 11.18 13.45
CA PHE A 37 18.90 10.26 13.53
C PHE A 37 17.57 10.98 13.76
N GLY A 38 17.50 11.85 14.78
CA GLY A 38 16.29 12.61 15.04
C GLY A 38 15.96 13.59 13.92
N GLU A 39 16.97 14.15 13.27
CA GLU A 39 16.80 15.09 12.16
C GLU A 39 16.23 14.39 10.92
N ASN A 40 16.74 13.21 10.58
CA ASN A 40 16.21 12.37 9.50
C ASN A 40 14.74 12.02 9.75
N ILE A 41 14.37 11.62 10.98
CA ILE A 41 12.97 11.37 11.36
C ILE A 41 12.11 12.62 11.16
N SER A 42 12.57 13.77 11.68
CA SER A 42 11.81 15.02 11.59
C SER A 42 11.59 15.46 10.15
N GLN A 43 12.61 15.37 9.30
CA GLN A 43 12.50 15.71 7.89
C GLN A 43 11.67 14.69 7.12
N ALA A 44 11.78 13.40 7.42
CA ALA A 44 10.99 12.36 6.77
C ALA A 44 9.49 12.58 7.01
N ILE A 45 9.11 12.93 8.24
CA ILE A 45 7.73 13.30 8.58
C ILE A 45 7.33 14.59 7.84
N MET A 46 8.16 15.63 7.86
CA MET A 46 7.86 16.88 7.16
C MET A 46 7.59 16.66 5.67
N TRP A 47 8.45 15.91 4.97
CA TRP A 47 8.27 15.60 3.56
C TRP A 47 7.01 14.76 3.32
N GLN A 48 6.73 13.78 4.18
CA GLN A 48 5.52 12.97 4.10
C GLN A 48 4.24 13.80 4.25
N GLU A 49 4.20 14.71 5.22
CA GLU A 49 3.05 15.60 5.45
C GLU A 49 2.90 16.65 4.33
N SER A 50 4.01 17.05 3.69
CA SER A 50 3.99 17.90 2.49
C SER A 50 3.55 17.16 1.21
N GLY A 51 3.49 15.83 1.24
CA GLY A 51 3.13 14.98 0.12
C GLY A 51 4.30 14.54 -0.78
N ASP A 52 5.54 14.95 -0.48
CA ASP A 52 6.74 14.47 -1.18
C ASP A 52 7.21 13.14 -0.57
N TYR A 53 6.53 12.06 -0.97
CA TYR A 53 6.80 10.72 -0.44
C TYR A 53 8.15 10.15 -0.88
N HIS A 54 8.73 10.62 -1.99
CA HIS A 54 10.04 10.18 -2.46
C HIS A 54 11.14 10.64 -1.51
N LYS A 55 11.19 11.94 -1.20
CA LYS A 55 12.17 12.46 -0.21
C LYS A 55 11.95 11.89 1.17
N SER A 56 10.69 11.70 1.56
CA SER A 56 10.36 11.03 2.81
C SER A 56 10.94 9.61 2.86
N ALA A 57 10.79 8.84 1.77
CA ALA A 57 11.32 7.48 1.69
C ALA A 57 12.85 7.42 1.73
N GLU A 58 13.56 8.35 1.08
CA GLU A 58 15.03 8.45 1.19
C GLU A 58 15.47 8.61 2.65
N LEU A 59 14.82 9.51 3.39
CA LEU A 59 15.14 9.75 4.80
C LEU A 59 14.72 8.59 5.69
N TRP A 60 13.59 7.93 5.43
CA TRP A 60 13.22 6.72 6.17
C TRP A 60 14.21 5.58 5.96
N ASN A 61 14.78 5.43 4.76
CA ASN A 61 15.87 4.49 4.54
C ASN A 61 17.11 4.86 5.36
N MET A 62 17.49 6.14 5.44
CA MET A 62 18.59 6.60 6.30
C MET A 62 18.31 6.33 7.79
N VAL A 63 17.06 6.44 8.24
CA VAL A 63 16.68 6.07 9.61
C VAL A 63 16.89 4.58 9.85
N LEU A 64 16.56 3.72 8.88
CA LEU A 64 16.78 2.27 8.98
C LEU A 64 18.25 1.87 8.94
N THR A 65 19.13 2.62 8.28
CA THR A 65 20.59 2.36 8.34
C THR A 65 21.16 2.63 9.74
N GLN A 66 20.54 3.54 10.48
CA GLN A 66 20.93 3.91 11.85
C GLN A 66 20.24 3.04 12.91
N ASN A 67 19.00 2.62 12.66
CA ASN A 67 18.25 1.68 13.49
C ASN A 67 17.26 0.86 12.65
N ALA A 68 17.64 -0.38 12.33
CA ALA A 68 16.84 -1.28 11.51
C ALA A 68 15.52 -1.74 12.19
N ASN A 69 15.38 -1.55 13.50
CA ASN A 69 14.19 -1.92 14.29
C ASN A 69 13.26 -0.71 14.52
N TYR A 70 13.36 0.34 13.72
CA TYR A 70 12.53 1.53 13.87
C TYR A 70 11.22 1.39 13.08
N ASP A 71 10.20 0.79 13.70
CA ASP A 71 8.89 0.45 13.11
C ASP A 71 8.23 1.59 12.32
N GLN A 72 8.40 2.83 12.79
CA GLN A 72 7.83 4.01 12.15
C GLN A 72 8.45 4.29 10.77
N ALA A 73 9.72 3.94 10.53
CA ALA A 73 10.33 4.07 9.21
C ALA A 73 9.70 3.11 8.21
N TYR A 74 9.44 1.86 8.60
CA TYR A 74 8.69 0.92 7.75
C TYR A 74 7.27 1.42 7.46
N SER A 75 6.59 1.99 8.46
CA SER A 75 5.28 2.65 8.25
C SER A 75 5.36 3.81 7.26
N GLY A 76 6.41 4.62 7.33
CA GLY A 76 6.63 5.73 6.40
C GLY A 76 6.89 5.26 4.96
N LEU A 77 7.77 4.26 4.80
CA LEU A 77 8.04 3.62 3.51
C LEU A 77 6.79 2.94 2.94
N GLY A 78 5.99 2.28 3.78
CA GLY A 78 4.74 1.65 3.38
C GLY A 78 3.74 2.68 2.87
N LYS A 79 3.67 3.87 3.48
CA LYS A 79 2.85 4.98 2.97
C LYS A 79 3.34 5.48 1.61
N ALA A 80 4.65 5.56 1.39
CA ALA A 80 5.21 5.91 0.09
C ALA A 80 4.82 4.87 -0.99
N ALA A 81 5.06 3.58 -0.73
CA ALA A 81 4.67 2.49 -1.63
C ALA A 81 3.15 2.47 -1.91
N TYR A 82 2.32 2.71 -0.88
CA TYR A 82 0.87 2.81 -1.04
C TYR A 82 0.47 3.95 -1.99
N ARG A 83 1.18 5.08 -1.94
CA ARG A 83 0.94 6.24 -2.82
C ARG A 83 1.35 5.98 -4.26
N ASP A 84 2.39 5.17 -4.46
CA ASP A 84 2.85 4.76 -5.79
C ASP A 84 2.00 3.61 -6.38
N GLY A 85 0.99 3.12 -5.67
CA GLY A 85 0.13 2.02 -6.11
C GLY A 85 0.79 0.64 -6.00
N GLU A 86 1.92 0.55 -5.29
CA GLU A 86 2.65 -0.67 -4.96
C GLU A 86 2.02 -1.35 -3.73
N TYR A 87 0.73 -1.67 -3.81
CA TYR A 87 -0.05 -2.09 -2.63
C TYR A 87 0.46 -3.37 -1.94
N GLU A 88 1.02 -4.31 -2.69
CA GLU A 88 1.61 -5.54 -2.13
C GLU A 88 2.83 -5.24 -1.26
N LYS A 89 3.80 -4.50 -1.81
CA LYS A 89 4.97 -4.01 -1.06
C LYS A 89 4.57 -3.12 0.11
N ALA A 90 3.54 -2.29 -0.06
CA ALA A 90 3.03 -1.48 1.04
C ALA A 90 2.55 -2.36 2.20
N MET A 91 1.84 -3.47 1.93
CA MET A 91 1.43 -4.43 2.96
C MET A 91 2.63 -5.03 3.68
N GLU A 92 3.66 -5.49 2.96
CA GLU A 92 4.90 -6.03 3.57
C GLU A 92 5.55 -5.02 4.52
N LEU A 93 5.67 -3.76 4.08
CA LEU A 93 6.25 -2.68 4.90
C LEU A 93 5.38 -2.35 6.12
N PHE A 94 4.05 -2.35 5.97
CA PHE A 94 3.16 -2.14 7.11
C PHE A 94 3.18 -3.31 8.09
N GLU A 95 3.41 -4.53 7.63
CA GLU A 95 3.61 -5.69 8.50
C GLU A 95 4.91 -5.56 9.31
N LEU A 96 6.02 -5.21 8.66
CA LEU A 96 7.30 -4.93 9.32
C LEU A 96 7.20 -3.79 10.34
N GLY A 97 6.40 -2.76 10.03
CA GLY A 97 6.15 -1.62 10.92
C GLY A 97 5.02 -1.83 11.93
N TYR A 98 4.48 -3.05 12.07
CA TYR A 98 3.33 -3.39 12.94
C TYR A 98 2.09 -2.48 12.75
N ASN A 99 1.90 -1.94 11.55
CA ASN A 99 0.87 -0.95 11.24
C ASN A 99 -0.38 -1.59 10.62
N LYS A 100 -1.19 -2.21 11.49
CA LYS A 100 -2.39 -2.98 11.08
C LYS A 100 -3.44 -2.14 10.34
N ASP A 101 -3.59 -0.88 10.72
CA ASP A 101 -4.57 0.03 10.11
C ASP A 101 -4.22 0.31 8.66
N TRP A 102 -2.95 0.64 8.39
CA TRP A 102 -2.48 0.89 7.03
C TRP A 102 -2.33 -0.38 6.20
N TYR A 103 -1.95 -1.51 6.81
CA TYR A 103 -1.99 -2.82 6.16
C TYR A 103 -3.38 -3.11 5.61
N SER A 104 -4.42 -2.92 6.45
CA SER A 104 -5.81 -3.17 6.05
C SER A 104 -6.24 -2.31 4.87
N ARG A 105 -5.80 -1.04 4.82
CA ARG A 105 -6.05 -0.13 3.69
C ARG A 105 -5.34 -0.61 2.41
N ALA A 106 -4.06 -0.95 2.51
CA ALA A 106 -3.28 -1.47 1.39
C ALA A 106 -3.89 -2.75 0.82
N TYR A 107 -4.34 -3.66 1.69
CA TYR A 107 -5.00 -4.91 1.29
C TYR A 107 -6.30 -4.69 0.50
N VAL A 108 -7.11 -3.71 0.90
CA VAL A 108 -8.34 -3.36 0.16
C VAL A 108 -8.01 -2.89 -1.25
N GLU A 109 -7.01 -2.02 -1.41
CA GLU A 109 -6.61 -1.53 -2.74
C GLU A 109 -5.91 -2.60 -3.58
N TYR A 110 -5.07 -3.43 -2.97
CA TYR A 110 -4.47 -4.60 -3.61
C TYR A 110 -5.53 -5.50 -4.23
N ARG A 111 -6.58 -5.84 -3.46
CA ARG A 111 -7.67 -6.68 -3.96
C ARG A 111 -8.45 -6.04 -5.10
N LYS A 112 -8.70 -4.73 -5.05
CA LYS A 112 -9.37 -4.03 -6.15
C LYS A 112 -8.54 -4.11 -7.43
N LYS A 113 -7.22 -3.91 -7.32
CA LYS A 113 -6.28 -4.04 -8.44
C LYS A 113 -6.32 -5.45 -9.04
N VAL A 114 -6.21 -6.49 -8.21
CA VAL A 114 -6.32 -7.88 -8.66
C VAL A 114 -7.64 -8.15 -9.40
N VAL A 115 -8.78 -7.71 -8.85
CA VAL A 115 -10.07 -7.89 -9.52
C VAL A 115 -10.12 -7.15 -10.85
N ALA A 116 -9.63 -5.91 -10.91
CA ALA A 116 -9.61 -5.12 -12.13
C ALA A 116 -8.74 -5.78 -13.22
N ASP A 117 -7.57 -6.29 -12.86
CA ASP A 117 -6.63 -6.94 -13.78
C ASP A 117 -7.22 -8.25 -14.36
N TRP A 118 -7.96 -9.01 -13.55
CA TRP A 118 -8.58 -10.27 -13.98
C TRP A 118 -9.97 -10.12 -14.61
N PHE A 119 -10.62 -8.97 -14.48
CA PHE A 119 -11.98 -8.76 -14.97
C PHE A 119 -12.07 -8.94 -16.50
N ALA A 120 -11.20 -8.26 -17.26
CA ALA A 120 -11.28 -8.30 -18.72
C ALA A 120 -10.97 -9.70 -19.31
N PRO A 121 -9.88 -10.39 -18.90
CA PRO A 121 -9.63 -11.77 -19.34
C PRO A 121 -10.77 -12.73 -19.00
N ALA A 122 -11.34 -12.62 -17.79
CA ALA A 122 -12.48 -13.44 -17.38
C ALA A 122 -13.72 -13.17 -18.24
N ALA A 123 -14.06 -11.90 -18.48
CA ALA A 123 -15.20 -11.51 -19.31
C ALA A 123 -15.08 -12.02 -20.75
N VAL A 124 -13.89 -11.89 -21.35
CA VAL A 124 -13.61 -12.41 -22.71
C VAL A 124 -13.76 -13.92 -22.75
N THR A 125 -13.23 -14.63 -21.75
CA THR A 125 -13.32 -16.10 -21.67
C THR A 125 -14.79 -16.56 -21.60
N VAL A 126 -15.60 -15.90 -20.76
CA VAL A 126 -17.05 -16.18 -20.66
C VAL A 126 -17.76 -15.88 -21.98
N PHE A 127 -17.44 -14.75 -22.62
CA PHE A 127 -18.06 -14.35 -23.89
C PHE A 127 -17.77 -15.36 -25.02
N ILE A 128 -16.53 -15.84 -25.12
CA ILE A 128 -16.14 -16.88 -26.09
C ILE A 128 -16.88 -18.19 -25.80
N ALA A 129 -16.93 -18.62 -24.54
CA ALA A 129 -17.64 -19.84 -24.14
C ALA A 129 -19.14 -19.79 -24.51
N VAL A 130 -19.80 -18.65 -24.25
CA VAL A 130 -21.20 -18.42 -24.61
C VAL A 130 -21.39 -18.41 -26.13
N SER A 131 -20.49 -17.75 -26.87
CA SER A 131 -20.56 -17.68 -28.34
C SER A 131 -20.41 -19.06 -29.00
N ILE A 132 -19.51 -19.90 -28.48
CA ILE A 132 -19.35 -21.29 -28.92
C ILE A 132 -20.62 -22.10 -28.63
N LEU A 133 -21.16 -21.99 -27.41
CA LEU A 133 -22.39 -22.69 -27.01
C LEU A 133 -23.57 -22.32 -27.94
N LEU A 134 -23.78 -21.03 -28.19
CA LEU A 134 -24.85 -20.55 -29.08
C LEU A 134 -24.67 -21.06 -30.51
N THR A 135 -23.43 -21.12 -30.99
CA THR A 135 -23.11 -21.66 -32.33
C THR A 135 -23.44 -23.14 -32.41
N ILE A 136 -23.05 -23.94 -31.40
CA ILE A 136 -23.38 -25.37 -31.33
C ILE A 136 -24.89 -25.60 -31.33
N VAL A 137 -25.64 -24.83 -30.53
CA VAL A 137 -27.10 -24.94 -30.46
C VAL A 137 -27.75 -24.58 -31.80
N LYS A 138 -27.30 -23.51 -32.46
CA LYS A 138 -27.79 -23.13 -33.80
C LYS A 138 -27.50 -24.22 -34.84
N VAL A 139 -26.28 -24.74 -34.88
CA VAL A 139 -25.87 -25.81 -35.80
C VAL A 139 -26.72 -27.06 -35.58
N ARG A 140 -26.88 -27.50 -34.33
CA ARG A 140 -27.75 -28.64 -33.98
C ARG A 140 -29.18 -28.42 -34.45
N LYS A 141 -29.76 -27.25 -34.21
CA LYS A 141 -31.12 -26.91 -34.65
C LYS A 141 -31.27 -26.96 -36.17
N VAL A 142 -30.28 -26.45 -36.92
CA VAL A 142 -30.28 -26.49 -38.39
C VAL A 142 -30.16 -27.91 -38.92
N ILE A 143 -29.29 -28.75 -38.34
CA ILE A 143 -29.13 -30.15 -38.72
C ILE A 143 -30.43 -30.93 -38.46
N THR A 144 -31.04 -30.77 -37.29
CA THR A 144 -32.30 -31.44 -36.95
C THR A 144 -33.43 -31.03 -37.90
N ARG A 145 -33.54 -29.73 -38.24
CA ARG A 145 -34.54 -29.25 -39.21
C ARG A 145 -34.35 -29.86 -40.60
N LYS A 146 -33.12 -29.84 -41.13
CA LYS A 146 -32.81 -30.45 -42.44
C LYS A 146 -33.11 -31.96 -42.46
N LYS A 147 -32.86 -32.66 -41.36
CA LYS A 147 -33.17 -34.09 -41.24
C LYS A 147 -34.68 -34.36 -41.29
N MET A 148 -35.49 -33.53 -40.62
CA MET A 148 -36.95 -33.62 -40.66
C MET A 148 -37.51 -33.32 -42.07
N GLU A 149 -37.02 -32.27 -42.73
CA GLU A 149 -37.41 -31.94 -44.12
C GLU A 149 -37.06 -33.08 -45.10
N ALA A 150 -35.91 -33.74 -44.92
CA ALA A 150 -35.50 -34.87 -45.77
C ALA A 150 -36.36 -36.12 -45.51
N LEU A 151 -36.73 -36.38 -44.26
CA LEU A 151 -37.67 -37.44 -43.92
C LEU A 151 -39.03 -37.17 -44.56
N GLU A 152 -39.62 -36.00 -44.35
CA GLU A 152 -40.95 -35.65 -44.88
C GLU A 152 -41.04 -35.81 -46.41
N LYS A 153 -40.02 -35.36 -47.17
CA LYS A 153 -39.96 -35.58 -48.63
C LYS A 153 -39.92 -37.07 -49.02
N GLY A 154 -39.13 -37.87 -48.31
CA GLY A 154 -39.01 -39.31 -48.61
C GLY A 154 -40.30 -40.12 -48.38
N TRP A 155 -41.24 -39.62 -47.58
CA TRP A 155 -42.56 -40.24 -47.40
C TRP A 155 -43.59 -39.79 -48.44
N ILE A 156 -43.39 -38.62 -49.07
CA ILE A 156 -44.28 -38.09 -50.12
C ILE A 156 -44.00 -38.75 -51.48
N ASP A 157 -42.77 -39.24 -51.69
CA ASP A 157 -42.33 -39.89 -52.93
C ASP A 157 -42.62 -41.43 -52.97
N LEU A 158 -43.33 -41.98 -51.98
CA LEU A 158 -43.78 -43.38 -51.87
C LEU A 158 -45.30 -43.50 -52.06
#